data_AF-A0A2B8A0U2-F1
#
_entry.id   AF-A0A2B8A0U2-F1
#
_cell.length_a   1.000
_cell.length_b   1.000
_cell.length_c   1.000
_cell.angle_alpha   90.00
_cell.angle_beta   90.00
_cell.angle_gamma   90.00
#
_symmetry.space_group_name_H-M   'P 1'
#
loop_
_entity.id
_entity.type
_entity.pdbx_description
1 polymer ?
#
loop_
_entity_poly.entity_id
_entity_poly.type
_entity_poly.pdbx_seq_one_letter_code
_entity_poly.pdbx_strand_id
1 'polypeptide(L)' 'MVFDLDMIKAFYKRMPGRVSIAQKLLGKPLTLTEKILYSHLHGGQPFKVFERGASYVDFAPDRVAMQDATAQMALLQF' A
#
# COMPACT_ATOMS: atom_id res chain seq x y z
N MET A 1 -3.69 16.22 18.81
CA MET A 1 -2.66 16.39 17.76
C MET A 1 -2.86 15.26 16.77
N VAL A 2 -3.02 15.56 15.47
CA VAL A 2 -3.07 14.49 14.46
C VAL A 2 -1.65 13.98 14.30
N PHE A 3 -1.38 12.78 14.83
CA PHE A 3 -0.14 12.08 14.56
C PHE A 3 -0.05 11.80 13.04
N ASP A 4 1.15 11.92 12.49
CA ASP A 4 1.50 11.56 11.11
C ASP A 4 0.88 12.41 9.98
N LEU A 5 0.44 13.65 10.26
CA LEU A 5 -0.13 14.53 9.24
C LEU A 5 0.82 14.77 8.04
N ASP A 6 2.12 14.92 8.29
CA ASP A 6 3.10 15.16 7.23
C ASP A 6 3.34 13.92 6.36
N MET A 7 3.33 12.73 6.96
CA MET A 7 3.36 11.47 6.24
C MET A 7 2.13 11.33 5.34
N ILE A 8 0.93 11.60 5.87
CA ILE A 8 -0.33 11.53 5.12
C ILE A 8 -0.31 12.51 3.94
N LYS A 9 0.12 13.75 4.16
CA LYS A 9 0.28 14.75 3.09
C LYS A 9 1.25 14.29 2.01
N ALA A 10 2.41 13.75 2.41
CA ALA A 10 3.41 13.24 1.47
C ALA A 10 2.85 12.07 0.64
N PHE A 11 2.08 11.16 1.27
CA PHE A 11 1.40 10.06 0.59
C PHE A 11 0.42 10.56 -0.48
N TYR A 12 -0.52 11.43 -0.11
CA TYR A 12 -1.51 11.92 -1.07
C TYR A 12 -0.88 12.80 -2.16
N LYS A 13 0.24 13.47 -1.88
CA LYS A 13 1.01 14.20 -2.90
C LYS A 13 1.61 13.26 -3.96
N ARG A 14 2.10 12.07 -3.57
CA ARG A 14 2.69 11.08 -4.50
C ARG A 14 1.66 10.18 -5.18
N MET A 15 0.49 9.99 -4.57
CA MET A 15 -0.52 9.02 -5.02
C MET A 15 -0.95 9.21 -6.49
N PRO A 16 -1.26 10.41 -7.00
CA PRO A 16 -1.70 10.60 -8.39
C PRO A 16 -0.69 10.08 -9.43
N GLY A 17 0.61 10.32 -9.19
CA GLY A 17 1.67 9.82 -10.06
C GLY A 17 1.72 8.30 -10.10
N ARG A 18 1.58 7.64 -8.94
CA ARG A 18 1.56 6.18 -8.86
C ARG A 18 0.34 5.57 -9.53
N VAL A 19 -0.85 6.15 -9.38
CA VAL A 19 -2.03 5.60 -10.08
C VAL A 19 -1.95 5.84 -11.59
N SER A 20 -1.34 6.94 -12.05
CA SER A 20 -1.09 7.15 -13.48
C SER A 20 -0.18 6.08 -14.07
N ILE A 21 0.92 5.73 -13.37
CA ILE A 21 1.82 4.64 -13.78
C ILE A 21 1.05 3.32 -13.86
N ALA A 22 0.30 2.97 -12.81
CA ALA A 22 -0.48 1.73 -12.77
C ALA A 22 -1.57 1.67 -13.87
N GLN A 23 -2.24 2.78 -14.16
CA GLN A 23 -3.26 2.86 -15.19
C GLN A 23 -2.66 2.64 -16.59
N LYS A 24 -1.50 3.27 -16.88
CA LYS A 24 -0.77 3.06 -18.13
C LYS A 24 -0.31 1.61 -18.27
N LEU A 25 0.21 1.03 -17.20
CA LEU A 25 0.71 -0.34 -17.17
C LEU A 25 -0.39 -1.38 -17.42
N LEU A 26 -1.57 -1.18 -16.83
CA LEU A 26 -2.68 -2.13 -16.94
C LEU A 26 -3.57 -1.88 -18.18
N GLY A 27 -3.43 -0.73 -18.85
CA GLY A 27 -4.18 -0.39 -20.04
C GLY A 27 -5.71 -0.31 -19.84
N LYS A 28 -6.17 -0.14 -18.60
CA LYS A 28 -7.60 -0.15 -18.24
C LYS A 28 -7.91 0.82 -17.09
N PRO A 29 -9.17 1.24 -16.91
CA PRO A 29 -9.60 1.95 -15.71
C PRO A 29 -9.32 1.12 -14.45
N LEU A 30 -8.85 1.80 -13.39
CA LEU A 30 -8.52 1.16 -12.12
C LEU A 30 -9.69 1.22 -11.13
N THR A 31 -9.94 0.13 -10.43
CA THR A 31 -10.83 0.12 -9.25
C THR A 31 -10.20 0.92 -8.10
N LEU A 32 -11.00 1.30 -7.10
CA LEU A 32 -10.46 1.96 -5.90
C LEU A 32 -9.41 1.09 -5.21
N THR A 33 -9.67 -0.21 -5.06
CA THR A 33 -8.73 -1.15 -4.48
C THR A 33 -7.42 -1.20 -5.25
N GLU A 34 -7.46 -1.23 -6.60
CA GLU A 34 -6.25 -1.19 -7.42
C GLU A 34 -5.47 0.11 -7.20
N LYS A 35 -6.14 1.27 -7.15
CA LYS A 35 -5.48 2.56 -6.86
C LYS A 35 -4.79 2.55 -5.50
N ILE A 36 -5.46 2.03 -4.46
CA ILE A 36 -4.89 1.93 -3.10
C ILE A 36 -3.70 0.97 -3.11
N LEU A 37 -3.82 -0.25 -3.65
CA LEU A 37 -2.74 -1.24 -3.63
C LEU A 37 -1.51 -0.77 -4.43
N TYR A 38 -1.68 -0.27 -5.65
CA TYR A 38 -0.55 0.22 -6.45
C TYR A 38 0.13 1.48 -5.86
N SER A 39 -0.63 2.32 -5.15
CA SER A 39 -0.06 3.47 -4.44
C SER A 39 0.73 3.09 -3.17
N HIS A 40 0.50 1.89 -2.62
CA HIS A 40 1.20 1.37 -1.45
C HIS A 40 2.26 0.29 -1.76
N LEU A 41 2.66 0.08 -3.03
CA LEU A 41 3.78 -0.85 -3.30
C LEU A 41 5.05 -0.37 -2.60
N HIS A 42 5.75 -1.31 -1.96
CA HIS A 42 7.02 -1.05 -1.30
C HIS A 42 8.05 -0.43 -2.27
N GLY A 43 9.02 0.35 -1.76
CA GLY A 43 10.00 1.04 -2.59
C GLY A 43 10.86 0.11 -3.46
N GLY A 44 11.10 -1.12 -2.97
CA GLY A 44 11.78 -2.17 -3.72
C GLY A 44 10.89 -2.99 -4.66
N GLN A 45 9.57 -2.78 -4.63
CA GLN A 45 8.62 -3.56 -5.44
C GLN A 45 8.44 -2.90 -6.82
N PRO A 46 8.78 -3.61 -7.92
CA PRO A 46 8.63 -3.04 -9.26
C PRO A 46 7.16 -2.90 -9.64
N PHE A 47 6.87 -1.86 -10.42
CA PHE A 47 5.58 -1.75 -11.10
C PHE A 47 5.51 -2.80 -12.21
N LYS A 48 4.73 -3.85 -11.97
CA LYS A 48 4.38 -4.88 -12.95
C LYS A 48 2.91 -5.22 -12.86
N VAL A 49 2.41 -5.95 -13.84
CA VAL A 49 1.03 -6.46 -13.81
C VAL A 49 0.96 -7.56 -12.75
N PHE A 50 0.15 -7.34 -11.72
CA PHE A 50 -0.15 -8.34 -10.69
C PHE A 50 -1.47 -9.03 -11.00
N GLU A 51 -1.44 -10.37 -11.01
CA GLU A 51 -2.60 -11.21 -11.22
C GLU A 51 -3.41 -11.37 -9.94
N ARG A 52 -4.73 -11.15 -10.04
CA ARG A 52 -5.64 -11.24 -8.90
C ARG A 52 -5.74 -12.68 -8.40
N GLY A 53 -5.58 -12.86 -7.10
CA GLY A 53 -5.66 -14.17 -6.47
C GLY A 53 -4.44 -15.08 -6.70
N ALA A 54 -3.42 -14.62 -7.43
CA ALA A 54 -2.23 -15.41 -7.74
C ALA A 54 -0.92 -14.71 -7.36
N SER A 55 -0.81 -13.40 -7.58
CA SER A 55 0.42 -12.67 -7.28
C SER A 55 0.56 -12.35 -5.80
N TYR A 56 1.71 -12.71 -5.21
CA TYR A 56 2.20 -12.10 -3.97
C TYR A 56 2.81 -10.74 -4.27
N VAL A 57 2.51 -9.76 -3.42
CA VAL A 57 2.89 -8.36 -3.61
C VAL A 57 3.34 -7.75 -2.31
N ASP A 58 4.51 -7.12 -2.33
CA ASP A 58 5.04 -6.41 -1.17
C ASP A 58 4.46 -4.99 -1.12
N PHE A 59 3.68 -4.73 -0.07
CA PHE A 59 3.13 -3.42 0.24
C PHE A 59 3.88 -2.79 1.41
N ALA A 60 3.78 -1.46 1.50
CA ALA A 60 4.18 -0.69 2.68
C ALA A 60 2.91 -0.19 3.38
N PRO A 61 2.36 -0.95 4.35
CA PRO A 61 1.22 -0.49 5.15
C PRO A 61 1.60 0.75 5.95
N ASP A 62 0.69 1.73 6.03
CA ASP A 62 0.94 2.97 6.77
C ASP A 62 0.83 2.78 8.29
N ARG A 63 0.10 1.76 8.74
CA ARG A 63 -0.12 1.49 10.17
C ARG A 63 -0.46 0.02 10.44
N VAL A 64 -0.13 -0.42 11.65
CA VAL A 64 -0.51 -1.74 12.19
C VAL A 64 -1.33 -1.50 13.47
N ALA A 65 -2.45 -2.20 13.58
CA ALA A 65 -3.25 -2.25 14.81
C ALA A 65 -3.27 -3.70 15.30
N MET A 66 -3.03 -3.91 16.59
CA MET A 66 -2.98 -5.24 17.20
C MET A 66 -4.06 -5.34 18.28
N GLN A 67 -4.73 -6.49 18.33
CA GLN A 67 -5.73 -6.79 19.34
C GLN A 67 -5.08 -7.56 20.49
N ASP A 68 -5.52 -7.35 21.72
CA ASP A 68 -4.96 -7.97 22.95
C ASP A 68 -4.64 -9.47 22.83
N ALA A 69 -5.53 -10.27 22.24
CA ALA A 69 -5.36 -11.71 22.07
C ALA A 69 -4.21 -12.11 21.12
N THR A 70 -3.82 -11.24 20.18
CA THR A 70 -2.78 -11.51 19.17
C THR A 70 -1.55 -10.61 19.32
N ALA A 71 -1.70 -9.47 20.00
CA ALA A 71 -0.64 -8.49 20.23
C ALA A 71 0.51 -9.07 21.05
N GLN A 72 0.21 -9.93 22.03
CA GLN A 72 1.23 -10.49 22.91
C GLN A 72 2.31 -11.26 22.14
N MET A 73 1.90 -12.19 21.28
CA MET A 73 2.86 -12.97 20.48
C MET A 73 3.55 -12.11 19.43
N ALA A 74 2.85 -11.16 18.82
CA ALA A 74 3.44 -10.24 17.85
C ALA A 74 4.55 -9.38 18.46
N LEU A 75 4.34 -8.85 19.68
CA LEU A 75 5.34 -8.07 20.41
C LEU A 75 6.54 -8.90 20.88
N LEU A 76 6.36 -10.20 21.16
CA LEU A 76 7.45 -11.09 21.56
C LEU A 76 8.37 -11.49 20.39
N GLN A 77 7.87 -11.44 19.16
CA GLN A 77 8.61 -11.81 17.95
C GLN A 77 9.23 -10.60 17.23
N PHE A 78 8.86 -9.38 17.61
CA PHE A 78 9.34 -8.14 17.01
C PHE A 78 10.71 -7.75 17.55
#